data_AF-A0A1H6F7M8-F1
#
_entry.id   AF-A0A1H6F7M8-F1
#
_cell.length_a   1.000
_cell.length_b   1.000
_cell.length_c   1.000
_cell.angle_alpha   90.00
_cell.angle_beta   90.00
_cell.angle_gamma   90.00
#
_symmetry.space_group_name_H-M   'P 1'
#
loop_
_entity.id
_entity.type
_entity.pdbx_description
1 polymer ?
#
loop_
_entity_poly.entity_id
_entity_poly.type
_entity_poly.pdbx_seq_one_letter_code
_entity_poly.pdbx_strand_id
1 'polypeptide(L)'
;MHPYSEYLQEYVHNLNNLQEGGKFKDDFRISSTGKLMRKLWLDELPMIINLLKGDMKLVGVRPLSQHYFSLFTKELQEKRTNYKPGLVPPFYADMPKTLEEIMDTEMKYLLAYEKHPFRTDWKYFWKAFYNIVFRRARSN
;
A
#
# COMPACT_ATOMS: atom_id res chain seq x y z
N MET A 1 5.37 -13.07 -13.97
CA MET A 1 4.12 -13.09 -13.16
C MET A 1 3.18 -14.05 -13.84
N HIS A 2 2.67 -15.07 -13.14
CA HIS A 2 1.75 -16.03 -13.76
C HIS A 2 0.41 -15.35 -14.07
N PRO A 3 -0.21 -15.60 -15.24
CA PRO A 3 -1.56 -15.11 -15.51
C PRO A 3 -2.53 -15.64 -14.44
N TYR A 4 -3.53 -14.84 -14.06
CA TYR A 4 -4.54 -15.17 -13.02
C TYR A 4 -3.98 -15.40 -11.60
N SER A 5 -2.76 -14.95 -11.33
CA SER A 5 -2.12 -15.09 -10.01
C SER A 5 -2.85 -14.39 -8.85
N GLU A 6 -3.77 -13.47 -9.15
CA GLU A 6 -4.65 -12.80 -8.19
C GLU A 6 -5.65 -13.76 -7.52
N TYR A 7 -6.18 -14.74 -8.24
CA TYR A 7 -7.10 -15.75 -7.70
C TYR A 7 -6.40 -16.72 -6.75
N LEU A 8 -5.08 -16.86 -6.86
CA LEU A 8 -4.28 -17.66 -5.94
C LEU A 8 -3.97 -16.91 -4.64
N GLN A 9 -4.39 -15.66 -4.47
CA GLN A 9 -4.04 -14.87 -3.30
C GLN A 9 -4.62 -15.44 -2.01
N GLU A 10 -5.87 -15.89 -2.02
CA GLU A 10 -6.50 -16.56 -0.87
C GLU A 10 -5.82 -17.89 -0.55
N TYR A 11 -5.52 -18.69 -1.58
CA TYR A 11 -4.80 -19.96 -1.42
C TYR A 11 -3.39 -19.75 -0.82
N VAL A 12 -2.66 -18.75 -1.30
CA VAL A 12 -1.34 -18.37 -0.78
C VAL A 12 -1.44 -17.81 0.63
N HIS A 13 -2.51 -17.08 0.98
CA HIS A 13 -2.75 -16.59 2.33
C HIS A 13 -2.96 -17.74 3.33
N ASN A 14 -3.74 -18.75 2.93
CA ASN A 14 -4.00 -19.93 3.75
C ASN A 14 -2.77 -20.83 3.89
N LEU A 15 -1.92 -20.90 2.86
CA LEU A 15 -0.68 -21.67 2.89
C LEU A 15 0.46 -20.97 3.64
N ASN A 16 0.58 -19.65 3.47
CA ASN A 16 1.67 -18.86 4.01
C ASN A 16 1.11 -17.80 4.96
N ASN A 17 1.43 -17.94 6.25
CA ASN A 17 1.14 -16.90 7.24
C ASN A 17 1.68 -15.53 6.78
N LEU A 18 0.92 -14.47 7.04
CA LEU A 18 1.34 -13.09 6.79
C LEU A 18 2.62 -12.80 7.60
N GLN A 19 3.65 -12.26 6.94
CA GLN A 19 4.82 -11.70 7.61
C GLN A 19 4.53 -10.29 8.12
N GLU A 20 5.40 -9.76 8.99
CA GLU A 20 5.37 -8.34 9.40
C GLU A 20 5.25 -7.42 8.17
N GLY A 21 4.29 -6.49 8.20
CA GLY A 21 4.00 -5.60 7.07
C GLY A 21 3.04 -6.15 6.02
N GLY A 22 2.38 -7.31 6.28
CA GLY A 22 1.26 -7.80 5.47
C GLY A 22 1.66 -8.51 4.17
N LYS A 23 2.91 -8.97 4.06
CA LYS A 23 3.42 -9.69 2.88
C LYS A 23 3.36 -11.21 3.05
N PHE A 24 3.12 -11.93 1.96
CA PHE A 24 3.19 -13.40 1.95
C PHE A 24 4.64 -13.88 1.98
N LYS A 25 4.94 -14.80 2.88
CA LYS A 25 6.22 -15.53 2.88
C LYS A 25 6.29 -16.43 1.64
N ASP A 26 7.46 -16.49 0.99
CA ASP A 26 7.78 -17.44 -0.09
C ASP A 26 6.73 -17.54 -1.22
N ASP A 27 6.32 -16.37 -1.73
CA ASP A 27 5.32 -16.29 -2.79
C ASP A 27 5.84 -16.87 -4.13
N PHE A 28 5.41 -18.11 -4.42
CA PHE A 28 5.76 -18.85 -5.64
C PHE A 28 5.22 -18.21 -6.93
N ARG A 29 4.33 -17.20 -6.84
CA ARG A 29 3.79 -16.49 -8.01
C ARG A 29 4.83 -15.57 -8.68
N ILE A 30 5.95 -15.30 -8.01
CA ILE A 30 7.01 -14.39 -8.46
C ILE A 30 8.12 -15.18 -9.19
N SER A 31 8.09 -15.12 -10.52
CA SER A 31 9.15 -15.61 -11.41
C SER A 31 10.50 -14.87 -11.19
N SER A 32 11.62 -15.49 -11.54
CA SER A 32 12.97 -14.91 -11.42
C SER A 32 13.14 -13.56 -12.13
N THR A 33 12.54 -13.40 -13.32
CA THR A 33 12.48 -12.11 -14.04
C THR A 33 11.66 -11.08 -13.28
N GLY A 34 10.55 -11.49 -12.66
CA GLY A 34 9.74 -10.64 -11.78
C GLY A 34 10.49 -10.16 -10.54
N LYS A 35 11.36 -11.00 -9.95
CA LYS A 35 12.26 -10.60 -8.87
C LYS A 35 13.23 -9.50 -9.32
N LEU A 36 13.78 -9.61 -10.54
CA LEU A 36 14.65 -8.57 -11.10
C LEU A 36 13.90 -7.26 -11.35
N MET A 37 12.68 -7.31 -11.90
CA MET A 37 11.85 -6.12 -12.14
C MET A 37 11.55 -5.37 -10.84
N ARG A 38 11.19 -6.08 -9.76
CA ARG A 38 11.00 -5.48 -8.42
C ARG A 38 12.27 -4.88 -7.85
N LYS A 39 13.42 -5.55 -8.04
CA LYS A 39 14.72 -5.05 -7.59
C LYS A 39 15.11 -3.76 -8.32
N LEU A 40 14.76 -3.65 -9.59
CA LEU A 40 15.01 -2.47 -10.43
C LEU A 40 13.88 -1.43 -10.36
N TRP A 41 12.86 -1.64 -9.52
CA TRP A 41 11.72 -0.71 -9.35
C TRP A 41 10.90 -0.47 -10.64
N LEU A 42 11.02 -1.39 -11.61
CA LEU A 42 10.35 -1.27 -12.91
C LEU A 42 8.84 -1.54 -12.81
N ASP A 43 8.39 -2.20 -11.75
CA ASP A 43 6.99 -2.47 -11.47
C ASP A 43 6.21 -1.24 -11.00
N GLU A 44 6.88 -0.19 -10.52
CA GLU A 44 6.25 1.05 -10.06
C GLU A 44 6.09 2.10 -11.19
N LEU A 45 6.73 1.89 -12.35
CA LEU A 45 6.63 2.80 -13.52
C LEU A 45 5.18 3.09 -13.95
N PRO A 46 4.27 2.10 -14.04
CA PRO A 46 2.88 2.36 -14.40
C PRO A 46 2.18 3.30 -13.40
N MET A 47 2.50 3.21 -12.11
CA MET A 47 1.91 4.09 -11.11
C MET A 47 2.46 5.51 -11.18
N ILE A 48 3.73 5.68 -11.55
CA ILE A 48 4.29 7.01 -11.84
C ILE A 48 3.56 7.65 -13.02
N ILE A 49 3.25 6.89 -14.06
CA ILE A 49 2.44 7.38 -15.20
C ILE A 49 1.04 7.80 -14.72
N ASN A 50 0.38 7.01 -13.85
CA ASN A 50 -0.94 7.35 -13.30
C ASN A 50 -0.91 8.61 -12.43
N LEU A 51 0.20 8.84 -11.70
CA LEU A 51 0.41 10.09 -10.97
C LEU A 51 0.49 11.29 -11.93
N LEU A 52 1.23 11.16 -13.04
CA LEU A 52 1.35 12.22 -14.04
C LEU A 52 0.03 12.49 -14.79
N LYS A 53 -0.81 11.47 -14.97
CA LYS A 53 -2.16 11.59 -15.55
C LYS A 53 -3.19 12.21 -14.60
N GLY A 54 -2.90 12.27 -13.29
CA GLY A 54 -3.82 12.77 -12.27
C GLY A 54 -4.85 11.74 -11.77
N ASP A 55 -4.69 10.47 -12.15
CA ASP A 55 -5.50 9.35 -11.66
C ASP A 55 -5.12 8.98 -10.21
N MET A 56 -3.87 9.24 -9.84
CA MET A 56 -3.33 9.07 -8.50
C MET A 56 -2.81 10.40 -7.94
N LYS A 57 -2.68 10.49 -6.62
CA LYS A 57 -2.00 11.59 -5.94
C LYS A 57 -0.69 11.14 -5.29
N LEU A 58 0.11 12.08 -4.81
CA LEU A 58 1.43 11.79 -4.24
C LEU A 58 1.33 11.06 -2.90
N VAL A 59 0.51 11.56 -1.97
CA VAL A 59 0.28 10.95 -0.65
C VAL A 59 -1.17 10.53 -0.56
N GLY A 60 -1.45 9.29 -0.15
CA GLY A 60 -2.80 8.76 -0.06
C GLY A 60 -2.81 7.25 0.14
N VAL A 61 -3.96 6.69 0.47
CA VAL A 61 -4.11 5.23 0.63
C VAL A 61 -3.78 4.49 -0.68
N ARG A 62 -3.04 3.39 -0.59
CA ARG A 62 -2.62 2.62 -1.77
C ARG A 62 -3.80 1.75 -2.25
N PRO A 63 -3.97 1.51 -3.56
CA PRO A 63 -4.95 0.53 -4.04
C PRO A 63 -4.58 -0.86 -3.51
N LEU A 64 -5.60 -1.58 -3.03
CA LEU A 64 -5.48 -2.92 -2.46
C LEU A 64 -6.08 -3.94 -3.42
N SER A 65 -5.63 -5.20 -3.32
CA SER A 65 -6.29 -6.28 -4.04
C SER A 65 -7.66 -6.58 -3.42
N GLN A 66 -8.58 -7.15 -4.20
CA GLN A 66 -9.95 -7.43 -3.74
C GLN A 66 -9.99 -8.26 -2.45
N HIS A 67 -9.13 -9.28 -2.35
CA HIS A 67 -9.04 -10.11 -1.15
C HIS A 67 -8.57 -9.30 0.06
N TYR A 68 -7.47 -8.53 -0.09
CA TYR A 68 -6.96 -7.75 1.04
C TYR A 68 -7.92 -6.65 1.46
N PHE A 69 -8.63 -6.03 0.49
CA PHE A 69 -9.69 -5.07 0.75
C PHE A 69 -10.86 -5.68 1.55
N SER A 70 -11.20 -6.96 1.31
CA SER A 70 -12.26 -7.67 2.03
C SER A 70 -11.97 -7.87 3.53
N LEU A 71 -10.70 -7.81 3.94
CA LEU A 71 -10.29 -7.94 5.34
C LEU A 71 -10.58 -6.69 6.18
N PHE A 72 -10.92 -5.57 5.54
CA PHE A 72 -11.12 -4.28 6.20
C PHE A 72 -12.56 -4.12 6.68
N THR A 73 -12.79 -3.24 7.66
CA THR A 73 -14.13 -2.85 8.10
C THR A 73 -14.90 -2.16 6.98
N LYS A 74 -16.22 -2.36 6.91
CA LYS A 74 -17.09 -1.75 5.90
C LYS A 74 -16.97 -0.23 5.86
N GLU A 75 -16.87 0.41 7.02
CA GLU A 75 -16.69 1.86 7.13
C GLU A 75 -15.41 2.35 6.42
N LEU A 76 -14.28 1.66 6.64
CA LEU A 76 -13.01 2.02 6.01
C LEU A 76 -13.01 1.70 4.51
N GLN A 77 -13.68 0.61 4.12
CA GLN A 77 -13.90 0.27 2.71
C GLN A 77 -14.65 1.39 1.97
N GLU A 78 -15.76 1.87 2.52
CA GLU A 78 -16.55 2.97 1.94
C GLU A 78 -15.80 4.30 1.97
N LYS A 79 -15.10 4.62 3.07
CA LYS A 79 -14.37 5.88 3.14
C LYS A 79 -13.25 5.93 2.10
N ARG A 80 -12.50 4.83 1.91
CA ARG A 80 -11.38 4.83 0.97
C ARG A 80 -11.79 4.96 -0.50
N THR A 81 -12.96 4.44 -0.90
CA THR A 81 -13.43 4.51 -2.29
C THR A 81 -13.82 5.94 -2.69
N ASN A 82 -14.05 6.82 -1.72
CA ASN A 82 -14.34 8.24 -1.95
C ASN A 82 -13.10 9.10 -2.21
N TYR A 83 -11.88 8.56 -2.03
CA TYR A 83 -10.64 9.32 -2.20
C TYR A 83 -9.74 8.76 -3.30
N LYS A 84 -9.01 9.65 -3.98
CA LYS A 84 -8.01 9.24 -4.96
C LYS A 84 -6.86 8.46 -4.28
N PRO A 85 -6.43 7.34 -4.87
CA PRO A 85 -5.30 6.57 -4.36
C PRO A 85 -3.99 7.36 -4.40
N GLY A 86 -3.08 7.03 -3.47
CA GLY A 86 -1.77 7.66 -3.34
C GLY A 86 -0.60 6.76 -3.73
N LEU A 87 0.47 7.36 -4.25
CA LEU A 87 1.74 6.67 -4.48
C LEU A 87 2.42 6.33 -3.15
N VAL A 88 2.43 7.27 -2.21
CA VAL A 88 3.01 7.12 -0.86
C VAL A 88 1.89 6.92 0.17
N PRO A 89 1.70 5.69 0.69
CA PRO A 89 0.71 5.42 1.72
C PRO A 89 1.10 5.96 3.09
N PRO A 90 0.10 6.30 3.95
CA PRO A 90 0.34 6.69 5.33
C PRO A 90 1.00 5.57 6.16
N PHE A 91 0.96 4.33 5.68
CA PHE A 91 1.73 3.20 6.20
C PHE A 91 3.20 3.53 6.45
N TYR A 92 3.89 4.21 5.52
CA TYR A 92 5.31 4.56 5.71
C TYR A 92 5.54 5.66 6.75
N ALA A 93 4.51 6.42 7.12
CA ALA A 93 4.62 7.47 8.13
C ALA A 93 4.54 6.89 9.56
N ASP A 94 3.59 5.98 9.80
CA ASP A 94 3.33 5.45 11.13
C ASP A 94 3.89 4.02 11.34
N MET A 95 4.30 3.32 10.27
CA MET A 95 4.93 1.98 10.25
C MET A 95 4.20 0.93 11.13
N PRO A 96 2.89 0.70 10.91
CA PRO A 96 2.11 -0.26 11.68
C PRO A 96 2.57 -1.70 11.40
N LYS A 97 2.36 -2.59 12.37
CA LYS A 97 2.78 -4.00 12.30
C LYS A 97 1.62 -4.97 12.07
N THR A 98 0.46 -4.67 12.65
CA THR A 98 -0.74 -5.53 12.58
C THR A 98 -1.76 -4.98 11.58
N LEU A 99 -2.69 -5.84 11.12
CA LEU A 99 -3.76 -5.41 10.22
C LEU A 99 -4.65 -4.32 10.86
N GLU A 100 -4.93 -4.46 12.16
CA GLU A 100 -5.73 -3.49 12.91
C GLU A 100 -5.03 -2.13 12.98
N GLU A 101 -3.72 -2.10 13.27
CA GLU A 101 -2.94 -0.87 13.26
C GLU A 101 -2.85 -0.23 11.86
N ILE A 102 -2.82 -1.05 10.80
CA ILE A 102 -2.86 -0.57 9.41
C ILE A 102 -4.19 0.15 9.15
N MET A 103 -5.30 -0.48 9.56
CA MET A 103 -6.64 0.08 9.40
C MET A 103 -6.79 1.40 10.17
N ASP A 104 -6.33 1.45 11.41
CA ASP A 104 -6.36 2.66 12.24
C ASP A 104 -5.52 3.79 11.65
N THR A 105 -4.32 3.46 11.14
CA THR A 105 -3.44 4.42 10.48
C THR A 105 -4.10 5.02 9.24
N GLU A 106 -4.72 4.19 8.41
CA GLU A 106 -5.44 4.65 7.21
C GLU A 106 -6.64 5.51 7.59
N MET A 107 -7.46 5.06 8.54
CA MET A 107 -8.63 5.81 9.00
C MET A 107 -8.22 7.18 9.55
N LYS A 108 -7.21 7.22 10.40
CA LYS A 108 -6.65 8.46 10.97
C LYS A 108 -6.16 9.43 9.90
N TYR A 109 -5.50 8.91 8.86
CA TYR A 109 -5.06 9.72 7.73
C TYR A 109 -6.27 10.30 6.97
N LEU A 110 -7.27 9.48 6.64
CA LEU A 110 -8.45 9.92 5.90
C LEU A 110 -9.26 10.97 6.67
N LEU A 111 -9.46 10.78 7.97
CA LEU A 111 -10.14 11.76 8.84
C LEU A 111 -9.36 13.08 8.98
N ALA A 112 -8.02 13.02 9.01
CA ALA A 112 -7.19 14.22 9.02
C ALA A 112 -7.23 14.94 7.65
N TYR A 113 -7.27 14.17 6.57
CA TYR A 113 -7.36 14.68 5.20
C TYR A 113 -8.69 15.40 4.96
N GLU A 114 -9.82 14.88 5.47
CA GLU A 114 -11.13 15.52 5.43
C GLU A 114 -11.13 16.94 6.02
N LYS A 115 -10.41 17.13 7.14
CA LYS A 115 -10.34 18.43 7.81
C LYS A 115 -9.37 19.38 7.11
N HIS A 116 -8.18 18.89 6.78
CA HIS A 116 -7.11 19.71 6.22
C HIS A 116 -6.31 18.92 5.16
N PRO A 117 -6.77 18.89 3.89
CA PRO A 117 -6.16 18.08 2.84
C PRO A 117 -4.66 18.36 2.63
N PHE A 118 -4.32 19.62 2.33
CA PHE A 118 -2.95 20.02 2.00
C PHE A 118 -1.98 19.83 3.17
N ARG A 119 -2.40 20.24 4.39
CA ARG A 119 -1.56 20.13 5.59
C ARG A 119 -1.32 18.67 5.97
N THR A 120 -2.33 17.82 5.79
CA THR A 120 -2.22 16.39 6.06
C THR A 120 -1.26 15.74 5.08
N ASP A 121 -1.44 15.95 3.78
CA ASP A 121 -0.55 15.38 2.77
C ASP A 121 0.90 15.84 2.97
N TRP A 122 1.12 17.13 3.24
CA TRP A 122 2.46 17.65 3.53
C TRP A 122 3.11 16.98 4.76
N LYS A 123 2.36 16.84 5.85
CA LYS A 123 2.85 16.21 7.09
C LYS A 123 3.20 14.74 6.86
N TYR A 124 2.32 14.00 6.19
CA TYR A 124 2.53 12.57 5.95
C TYR A 124 3.63 12.33 4.91
N PHE A 125 3.77 13.21 3.91
CA PHE A 125 4.87 13.17 2.95
C PHE A 125 6.23 13.22 3.65
N TRP A 126 6.45 14.23 4.49
CA TRP A 126 7.76 14.40 5.16
C TRP A 126 8.05 13.29 6.17
N LYS A 127 7.04 12.82 6.89
CA LYS A 127 7.18 11.67 7.78
C LYS A 127 7.57 10.41 7.01
N ALA A 128 6.84 10.09 5.95
CA ALA A 128 7.12 8.92 5.11
C ALA A 128 8.50 9.04 4.44
N PHE A 129 8.83 10.21 3.89
CA PHE A 129 10.14 10.48 3.29
C PHE A 129 11.27 10.25 4.29
N TYR A 130 11.15 10.81 5.50
CA TYR A 130 12.16 10.61 6.55
C TYR A 130 12.34 9.13 6.91
N ASN A 131 11.25 8.38 7.07
CA ASN A 131 11.32 6.96 7.41
C ASN A 131 11.89 6.10 6.26
N ILE A 132 11.54 6.41 5.02
CA ILE A 132 12.05 5.68 3.84
C ILE A 132 13.56 5.94 3.67
N VAL A 133 13.98 7.21 3.73
CA VAL A 133 15.37 7.61 3.48
C VAL A 133 16.30 7.26 4.65
N PHE A 134 15.91 7.60 5.88
CA PHE A 134 16.79 7.49 7.04
C PHE A 134 16.57 6.23 7.87
N ARG A 135 15.34 5.72 7.95
CA ARG A 135 15.02 4.49 8.72
C ARG A 135 14.97 3.23 7.85
N ARG A 136 15.30 3.34 6.56
CA ARG A 136 15.30 2.24 5.57
C ARG A 136 13.98 1.46 5.54
N ALA A 137 12.84 2.15 5.73
CA ALA A 137 11.53 1.55 5.54
C ALA A 137 11.34 1.20 4.06
N ARG A 138 11.81 0.00 3.67
CA ARG A 138 11.67 -0.54 2.31
C ARG A 138 10.60 -1.61 2.29
N SER A 139 9.78 -1.56 1.25
CA SER A 139 8.97 -2.70 0.84
C SER A 139 9.90 -3.77 0.25
N ASN A 140 10.62 -4.53 1.08
CA ASN A 140 11.27 -5.78 0.67
C ASN A 140 10.24 -6.91 0.71
#